data_AF-A0A522AL79-F1
#
_entry.id   AF-A0A522AL79-F1
#
_cell.length_a   1.000
_cell.length_b   1.000
_cell.length_c   1.000
_cell.angle_alpha   90.00
_cell.angle_beta   90.00
_cell.angle_gamma   90.00
#
_symmetry.space_group_name_H-M   'P 1'
#
loop_
_entity.id
_entity.type
_entity.pdbx_description
1 polymer ?
#
loop_
_entity_poly.entity_id
_entity_poly.type
_entity_poly.pdbx_seq_one_letter_code
_entity_poly.pdbx_strand_id
1 'polypeptide(L)'
;MRRNSSSLSATDVQIARRVREVREKLRLTREEFASQLAIKTDRIASYEDARVAIRFDIALRLCRQFLVSEKWLATGRENAGNDELIFLHKGTRNCMSLELEPETRAIPPDTLFSAAYDSILGKLFEKIAAGHPFYPRVFVTLADKDSLVTNALTAITEDCIRDLPSELKVEYASAVVRAAVILNWEMSRVGLNGSRFVEAIRQATHRCQVEAIEQSSHFGLTDSSSSARSSGEMKSKPQWPELKKKLQAAVELPGARSALVKFLNVDPTQISQWLSESKSAREPGGEYALQMQAWLNDPKRPK
;
A
#
# COMPACT_ATOMS: atom_id res chain seq x y z
N MET A 1 11.81 46.53 -18.28
CA MET A 1 11.08 46.29 -17.02
C MET A 1 11.25 44.84 -16.59
N ARG A 2 12.12 44.57 -15.61
CA ARG A 2 12.25 43.25 -14.98
C ARG A 2 11.07 43.08 -14.03
N ARG A 3 10.18 42.11 -14.25
CA ARG A 3 9.12 41.78 -13.28
C ARG A 3 9.80 41.25 -12.02
N ASN A 4 9.57 41.95 -10.90
CA ASN A 4 9.96 41.50 -9.57
C ASN A 4 9.47 40.07 -9.36
N SER A 5 10.37 39.23 -8.85
CA SER A 5 10.10 37.90 -8.32
C SER A 5 9.07 38.03 -7.19
N SER A 6 7.79 37.86 -7.51
CA SER A 6 6.75 37.65 -6.52
C SER A 6 7.06 36.32 -5.83
N SER A 7 7.57 36.39 -4.59
CA SER A 7 7.72 35.23 -3.73
C SER A 7 6.37 34.52 -3.65
N LEU A 8 6.37 33.19 -3.81
CA LEU A 8 5.17 32.39 -3.65
C LEU A 8 4.57 32.56 -2.26
N SER A 9 3.24 32.44 -2.16
CA SER A 9 2.57 32.46 -0.86
C SER A 9 3.01 31.26 -0.02
N ALA A 10 2.95 31.39 1.31
CA ALA A 10 3.24 30.28 2.21
C ALA A 10 2.36 29.05 1.92
N THR A 11 1.10 29.27 1.53
CA THR A 11 0.16 28.21 1.13
C THR A 11 0.64 27.47 -0.12
N ASP A 12 1.07 28.18 -1.16
CA ASP A 12 1.56 27.56 -2.40
C ASP A 12 2.82 26.73 -2.17
N VAL A 13 3.71 27.17 -1.27
CA VAL A 13 4.90 26.41 -0.87
C VAL A 13 4.50 25.09 -0.17
N GLN A 14 3.48 25.11 0.69
CA GLN A 14 3.00 23.89 1.34
C GLN A 14 2.31 22.94 0.36
N ILE A 15 1.57 23.47 -0.62
CA ILE A 15 0.98 22.67 -1.70
C ILE A 15 2.09 21.99 -2.52
N ALA A 16 3.13 22.73 -2.91
CA ALA A 16 4.30 22.19 -3.61
C ALA A 16 4.95 21.04 -2.85
N ARG A 17 5.12 21.18 -1.52
CA ARG A 17 5.66 20.12 -0.65
C ARG A 17 4.79 18.86 -0.69
N ARG A 18 3.46 19.03 -0.61
CA ARG A 18 2.52 17.91 -0.66
C ARG A 18 2.49 17.20 -2.03
N VAL A 19 2.65 17.93 -3.13
CA VAL A 19 2.82 17.32 -4.47
C VAL A 19 4.04 16.40 -4.51
N ARG A 20 5.16 16.88 -3.97
CA ARG A 20 6.38 16.07 -3.87
C ARG A 20 6.16 14.83 -2.99
N GLU A 21 5.49 15.01 -1.86
CA GLU A 21 5.16 13.94 -0.92
C GLU A 21 4.32 12.83 -1.58
N VAL A 22 3.32 13.19 -2.39
CA VAL A 22 2.53 12.24 -3.20
C VAL A 22 3.45 11.39 -4.07
N ARG A 23 4.33 12.02 -4.85
CA ARG A 23 5.22 11.30 -5.77
C ARG A 23 6.16 10.35 -5.02
N GLU A 24 6.80 10.82 -3.95
CA GLU A 24 7.78 10.04 -3.18
C GLU A 24 7.15 8.83 -2.51
N LYS A 25 5.95 8.99 -1.92
CA LYS A 25 5.22 7.88 -1.31
C LYS A 25 4.73 6.85 -2.33
N LEU A 26 4.34 7.30 -3.53
CA LEU A 26 4.04 6.40 -4.65
C LEU A 26 5.30 5.76 -5.26
N ARG A 27 6.50 6.13 -4.80
CA ARG A 27 7.80 5.65 -5.30
C ARG A 27 7.97 5.87 -6.81
N LEU A 28 7.40 6.96 -7.33
CA LEU A 28 7.50 7.33 -8.74
C LEU A 28 8.68 8.27 -8.98
N THR A 29 9.37 8.07 -10.09
CA THR A 29 10.28 9.07 -10.65
C THR A 29 9.52 10.32 -11.08
N ARG A 30 10.22 11.44 -11.26
CA ARG A 30 9.59 12.68 -11.75
C ARG A 30 9.05 12.49 -13.17
N GLU A 31 9.74 11.69 -13.98
CA GLU A 31 9.40 11.34 -15.34
C GLU A 31 8.10 10.54 -15.41
N GLU A 32 7.97 9.48 -14.58
CA GLU A 32 6.74 8.69 -14.50
C GLU A 32 5.55 9.53 -14.02
N PHE A 33 5.76 10.35 -12.99
CA PHE A 33 4.74 11.23 -12.43
C PHE A 33 4.24 12.24 -13.47
N ALA A 34 5.17 12.89 -14.19
CA ALA A 34 4.85 13.84 -15.25
C ALA A 34 4.14 13.18 -16.44
N SER A 35 4.57 11.98 -16.84
CA SER A 35 3.99 11.19 -17.93
C SER A 35 2.52 10.83 -17.66
N GLN A 36 2.21 10.40 -16.43
CA GLN A 36 0.82 10.11 -16.05
C GLN A 36 -0.06 11.36 -16.13
N LEU A 37 0.45 12.53 -15.69
CA LEU A 37 -0.25 13.82 -15.75
C LEU A 37 -0.28 14.48 -17.14
N ALA A 38 0.40 13.90 -18.13
CA ALA A 38 0.57 14.46 -19.46
C ALA A 38 1.16 15.88 -19.46
N ILE A 39 2.19 16.11 -18.64
CA ILE A 39 2.96 17.36 -18.59
C ILE A 39 4.47 17.10 -18.67
N LYS A 40 5.25 18.15 -18.93
CA LYS A 40 6.72 18.05 -18.99
C LYS A 40 7.32 17.81 -17.61
N THR A 41 8.35 16.97 -17.52
CA THR A 41 9.10 16.68 -16.28
C THR A 41 9.62 17.95 -15.61
N ASP A 42 10.18 18.89 -16.38
CA ASP A 42 10.66 20.19 -15.86
C ASP A 42 9.58 21.00 -15.14
N ARG A 43 8.32 20.81 -15.56
CA ARG A 43 7.18 21.49 -14.95
C ARG A 43 6.86 20.91 -13.58
N ILE A 44 6.94 19.59 -13.41
CA ILE A 44 6.85 18.93 -12.10
C ILE A 44 7.99 19.40 -11.19
N ALA A 45 9.23 19.40 -11.67
CA ALA A 45 10.36 19.89 -10.88
C ALA A 45 10.14 21.35 -10.43
N SER A 46 9.67 22.22 -11.32
CA SER A 46 9.36 23.62 -10.99
C SER A 46 8.28 23.77 -9.91
N TYR A 47 7.28 22.88 -9.92
CA TYR A 47 6.25 22.86 -8.88
C TYR A 47 6.80 22.34 -7.55
N GLU A 48 7.48 21.17 -7.55
CA GLU A 48 8.03 20.56 -6.33
C GLU A 48 9.08 21.41 -5.64
N ASP A 49 9.89 22.14 -6.41
CA ASP A 49 10.92 23.04 -5.88
C ASP A 49 10.32 24.38 -5.40
N ALA A 50 8.99 24.54 -5.44
CA ALA A 50 8.28 25.79 -5.18
C ALA A 50 8.91 26.97 -5.94
N ARG A 51 9.24 26.78 -7.23
CA ARG A 51 9.66 27.87 -8.13
C ARG A 51 8.46 28.51 -8.82
N VAL A 52 7.40 27.74 -9.03
CA VAL A 52 6.14 28.18 -9.65
C VAL A 52 4.97 27.59 -8.87
N ALA A 53 3.92 28.37 -8.63
CA ALA A 53 2.68 27.85 -8.04
C ALA A 53 1.99 26.89 -9.01
N ILE A 54 1.38 25.85 -8.47
CA ILE A 54 0.60 24.91 -9.28
C ILE A 54 -0.72 25.57 -9.72
N ARG A 55 -1.04 25.44 -11.00
CA ARG A 55 -2.36 25.84 -11.51
C ARG A 55 -3.44 24.86 -11.05
N PHE A 56 -4.66 25.36 -10.90
CA PHE A 56 -5.76 24.55 -10.41
C PHE A 56 -6.07 23.34 -11.32
N ASP A 57 -6.03 23.51 -12.64
CA ASP A 57 -6.31 22.44 -13.61
C ASP A 57 -5.34 21.25 -13.47
N ILE A 58 -4.06 21.54 -13.25
CA ILE A 58 -3.04 20.51 -13.03
C ILE A 58 -3.20 19.86 -11.66
N ALA A 59 -3.53 20.65 -10.63
CA ALA A 59 -3.77 20.12 -9.28
C ALA A 59 -4.98 19.18 -9.27
N LEU A 60 -6.09 19.54 -9.93
CA LEU A 60 -7.27 18.68 -10.04
C LEU A 60 -6.97 17.39 -10.82
N ARG A 61 -6.24 17.48 -11.93
CA ARG A 61 -5.80 16.31 -12.68
C ARG A 61 -4.93 15.38 -11.84
N LEU A 62 -4.05 15.94 -11.01
CA LEU A 62 -3.22 15.18 -10.06
C LEU A 62 -4.07 14.49 -9.01
N CYS A 63 -4.98 15.23 -8.39
CA CYS A 63 -5.93 14.69 -7.41
C CYS A 63 -6.70 13.51 -7.99
N ARG A 64 -7.22 13.62 -9.21
CA ARG A 64 -7.89 12.53 -9.89
C ARG A 64 -6.97 11.37 -10.25
N GLN A 65 -5.83 11.66 -10.89
CA GLN A 65 -4.91 10.64 -11.39
C GLN A 65 -4.36 9.74 -10.27
N PHE A 66 -4.09 10.32 -9.11
CA PHE A 66 -3.44 9.65 -7.98
C PHE A 66 -4.35 9.46 -6.77
N LEU A 67 -5.66 9.76 -6.91
CA LEU A 67 -6.65 9.68 -5.85
C LEU A 67 -6.25 10.44 -4.57
N VAL A 68 -5.79 11.68 -4.75
CA VAL A 68 -5.34 12.58 -3.68
C VAL A 68 -6.39 13.65 -3.40
N SER A 69 -6.86 13.77 -2.15
CA SER A 69 -7.99 14.66 -1.80
C SER A 69 -7.64 16.10 -2.16
N GLU A 70 -8.52 16.80 -2.90
CA GLU A 70 -8.28 18.21 -3.23
C GLU A 70 -8.17 19.05 -1.95
N LYS A 71 -8.96 18.72 -0.91
CA LYS A 71 -8.90 19.37 0.39
C LYS A 71 -7.59 19.11 1.12
N TRP A 72 -7.13 17.87 1.14
CA TRP A 72 -5.83 17.55 1.72
C TRP A 72 -4.71 18.27 0.96
N LEU A 73 -4.74 18.28 -0.37
CA LEU A 73 -3.73 18.95 -1.17
C LEU A 73 -3.72 20.46 -0.90
N ALA A 74 -4.87 21.09 -0.72
CA ALA A 74 -4.99 22.53 -0.48
C ALA A 74 -4.60 22.93 0.95
N THR A 75 -5.08 22.19 1.95
CA THR A 75 -5.02 22.62 3.36
C THR A 75 -4.00 21.85 4.19
N GLY A 76 -3.61 20.65 3.74
CA GLY A 76 -2.89 19.68 4.56
C GLY A 76 -3.70 19.15 5.73
N ARG A 77 -4.99 19.51 5.83
CA ARG A 77 -5.90 19.14 6.90
C ARG A 77 -6.91 18.15 6.36
N GLU A 78 -6.69 16.88 6.67
CA GLU A 78 -7.76 15.89 6.84
C GLU A 78 -7.21 14.67 7.62
N ASN A 79 -7.90 14.40 8.73
CA ASN A 79 -7.89 13.33 9.74
C ASN A 79 -6.57 12.68 10.21
N ALA A 80 -6.24 13.02 11.47
CA ALA A 80 -5.24 12.43 12.33
C ALA A 80 -5.47 10.92 12.60
N GLY A 81 -5.05 10.07 11.67
CA GLY A 81 -4.45 8.79 12.00
C GLY A 81 -2.97 8.87 11.67
N ASN A 82 -2.11 8.31 12.50
CA ASN A 82 -0.66 8.21 12.28
C ASN A 82 -0.31 7.26 11.11
N ASP A 83 -1.07 7.31 10.01
CA ASP A 83 -0.96 6.37 8.90
C ASP A 83 0.02 6.88 7.86
N GLU A 84 1.03 6.06 7.57
CA GLU A 84 2.13 6.32 6.64
C GLU A 84 1.66 6.53 5.18
N LEU A 85 0.40 6.19 4.86
CA LEU A 85 -0.23 6.38 3.56
C LEU A 85 -1.43 7.35 3.64
N ILE A 86 -1.09 8.64 3.68
CA ILE A 86 -1.99 9.81 3.80
C ILE A 86 -3.02 9.93 2.63
N PHE A 87 -2.91 9.16 1.55
CA PHE A 87 -3.78 9.26 0.35
C PHE A 87 -5.05 8.41 0.39
N LEU A 88 -5.25 7.69 1.49
CA LEU A 88 -6.22 6.61 1.59
C LEU A 88 -7.11 6.72 2.83
N HIS A 89 -7.13 7.86 3.51
CA HIS A 89 -7.74 7.91 4.83
C HIS A 89 -9.28 7.70 4.80
N LYS A 90 -9.72 6.88 5.76
CA LYS A 90 -10.99 6.16 5.92
C LYS A 90 -12.23 7.04 6.17
N GLY A 91 -12.12 8.34 5.93
CA GLY A 91 -13.23 9.31 6.05
C GLY A 91 -13.12 10.52 5.13
N THR A 92 -12.16 10.52 4.19
CA THR A 92 -11.72 11.72 3.46
C THR A 92 -11.43 11.43 1.99
N ARG A 93 -12.18 10.50 1.42
CA ARG A 93 -12.22 10.22 -0.01
C ARG A 93 -13.52 10.76 -0.57
N ASN A 94 -13.85 12.01 -0.33
CA ASN A 94 -15.19 12.49 -0.67
C ASN A 94 -15.25 13.30 -1.98
N CYS A 95 -14.11 13.65 -2.61
CA CYS A 95 -14.09 13.92 -4.04
C CYS A 95 -12.70 13.73 -4.65
N MET A 96 -12.63 13.24 -5.90
CA MET A 96 -11.43 13.23 -6.78
C MET A 96 -11.85 13.54 -8.21
N SER A 97 -12.84 14.42 -8.33
CA SER A 97 -13.56 14.67 -9.57
C SER A 97 -14.09 16.09 -9.64
N LEU A 98 -13.52 17.03 -8.85
CA LEU A 98 -13.94 18.43 -8.94
C LEU A 98 -13.78 18.96 -10.37
N GLU A 99 -12.80 18.45 -11.14
CA GLU A 99 -12.62 18.81 -12.55
C GLU A 99 -13.84 18.50 -13.46
N LEU A 100 -14.76 17.64 -13.01
CA LEU A 100 -15.96 17.29 -13.78
C LEU A 100 -17.14 18.22 -13.47
N GLU A 101 -17.03 19.01 -12.41
CA GLU A 101 -18.13 19.83 -11.93
C GLU A 101 -18.28 21.10 -12.78
N PRO A 102 -19.51 21.46 -13.20
CA PRO A 102 -19.75 22.63 -14.04
C PRO A 102 -19.18 23.93 -13.47
N GLU A 103 -19.20 24.09 -12.15
CA GLU A 103 -18.69 25.27 -11.43
C GLU A 103 -17.19 25.50 -11.67
N THR A 104 -16.42 24.45 -11.99
CA THR A 104 -15.00 24.60 -12.32
C THR A 104 -14.75 25.28 -13.65
N ARG A 105 -15.71 25.23 -14.58
CA ARG A 105 -15.62 25.92 -15.89
C ARG A 105 -15.65 27.43 -15.74
N ALA A 106 -16.14 27.95 -14.62
CA ALA A 106 -16.16 29.37 -14.30
C ALA A 106 -14.79 29.88 -13.83
N ILE A 107 -13.84 29.00 -13.50
CA ILE A 107 -12.52 29.38 -13.01
C ILE A 107 -11.61 29.71 -14.21
N PRO A 108 -10.96 30.89 -14.25
CA PRO A 108 -10.01 31.22 -15.30
C PRO A 108 -8.87 30.20 -15.41
N PRO A 109 -8.45 29.76 -16.61
CA PRO A 109 -7.47 28.68 -16.80
C PRO A 109 -6.12 28.88 -16.10
N ASP A 110 -5.68 30.13 -15.94
CA ASP A 110 -4.39 30.47 -15.32
C ASP A 110 -4.47 30.63 -13.79
N THR A 111 -5.62 30.33 -13.18
CA THR A 111 -5.81 30.46 -11.73
C THR A 111 -4.93 29.47 -10.97
N LEU A 112 -4.28 29.94 -9.92
CA LEU A 112 -3.51 29.10 -9.01
C LEU A 112 -4.44 28.19 -8.20
N PHE A 113 -3.98 27.00 -7.85
CA PHE A 113 -4.81 26.05 -7.10
C PHE A 113 -5.26 26.60 -5.75
N SER A 114 -4.36 27.25 -5.00
CA SER A 114 -4.68 27.91 -3.73
C SER A 114 -5.83 28.91 -3.89
N ALA A 115 -5.71 29.84 -4.84
CA ALA A 115 -6.72 30.85 -5.11
C ALA A 115 -8.05 30.26 -5.60
N ALA A 116 -8.00 29.24 -6.47
CA ALA A 116 -9.18 28.52 -6.92
C ALA A 116 -9.88 27.79 -5.77
N TYR A 117 -9.11 27.23 -4.84
CA TYR A 117 -9.63 26.52 -3.68
C TYR A 117 -10.32 27.45 -2.69
N ASP A 118 -9.69 28.58 -2.36
CA ASP A 118 -10.27 29.57 -1.45
C ASP A 118 -11.55 30.22 -2.01
N SER A 119 -11.62 30.38 -3.34
CA SER A 119 -12.75 31.06 -3.99
C SER A 119 -13.95 30.12 -4.26
N ILE A 120 -13.71 28.98 -4.91
CA ILE A 120 -14.77 28.11 -5.44
C ILE A 120 -14.60 26.65 -5.00
N LEU A 121 -13.41 26.05 -5.21
CA LEU A 121 -13.26 24.60 -5.11
C LEU A 121 -13.47 24.09 -3.68
N GLY A 122 -13.10 24.85 -2.64
CA GLY A 122 -13.30 24.44 -1.24
C GLY A 122 -14.78 24.29 -0.88
N LYS A 123 -15.62 25.27 -1.25
CA LYS A 123 -17.08 25.18 -1.02
C LYS A 123 -17.71 24.04 -1.81
N LEU A 124 -17.26 23.85 -3.04
CA LEU A 124 -17.72 22.78 -3.92
C LEU A 124 -17.35 21.40 -3.36
N PHE A 125 -16.12 21.25 -2.85
CA PHE A 125 -15.64 20.05 -2.18
C PHE A 125 -16.57 19.69 -1.02
N GLU A 126 -16.82 20.62 -0.09
CA GLU A 126 -17.67 20.34 1.09
C GLU A 126 -19.10 19.97 0.69
N LYS A 127 -19.68 20.65 -0.31
CA LYS A 127 -21.02 20.35 -0.84
C LYS A 127 -21.09 18.91 -1.37
N ILE A 128 -20.12 18.49 -2.17
CA ILE A 128 -20.11 17.14 -2.74
C ILE A 128 -19.80 16.11 -1.66
N ALA A 129 -18.88 16.44 -0.76
CA ALA A 129 -18.44 15.53 0.27
C ALA A 129 -19.55 15.17 1.27
N ALA A 130 -20.47 16.10 1.52
CA ALA A 130 -21.67 15.84 2.32
C ALA A 130 -22.60 14.79 1.69
N GLY A 131 -22.61 14.65 0.35
CA GLY A 131 -23.43 13.67 -0.37
C GLY A 131 -22.79 12.28 -0.50
N HIS A 132 -21.48 12.16 -0.27
CA HIS A 132 -20.72 10.93 -0.44
C HIS A 132 -19.80 10.65 0.77
N PRO A 133 -20.35 10.37 1.97
CA PRO A 133 -19.57 10.33 3.21
C PRO A 133 -18.59 9.16 3.33
N PHE A 134 -18.79 8.08 2.55
CA PHE A 134 -18.09 6.81 2.79
C PHE A 134 -17.19 6.34 1.64
N TYR A 135 -17.32 6.88 0.42
CA TYR A 135 -16.65 6.31 -0.75
C TYR A 135 -16.02 7.35 -1.69
N PRO A 136 -14.79 7.08 -2.21
CA PRO A 136 -14.16 7.84 -3.29
C PRO A 136 -15.09 7.98 -4.50
N ARG A 137 -15.42 9.23 -4.84
CA ARG A 137 -16.07 9.55 -6.12
C ARG A 137 -15.01 9.57 -7.22
N VAL A 138 -14.82 8.42 -7.85
CA VAL A 138 -13.92 8.23 -9.00
C VAL A 138 -14.76 7.92 -10.23
N PHE A 139 -14.70 8.81 -11.22
CA PHE A 139 -15.27 8.53 -12.53
C PHE A 139 -14.18 8.07 -13.48
N VAL A 140 -14.43 6.96 -14.15
CA VAL A 140 -13.59 6.46 -15.23
C VAL A 140 -14.43 6.48 -16.51
N THR A 141 -13.84 6.98 -17.57
CA THR A 141 -14.39 7.03 -18.92
C THR A 141 -13.52 6.20 -19.87
N LEU A 142 -14.05 5.86 -21.04
CA LEU A 142 -13.27 5.16 -22.08
C LEU A 142 -12.09 5.98 -22.62
N ALA A 143 -12.07 7.29 -22.37
CA ALA A 143 -10.98 8.17 -22.77
C ALA A 143 -9.83 8.19 -21.77
N ASP A 144 -10.02 7.63 -20.56
CA ASP A 144 -9.00 7.63 -19.53
C ASP A 144 -7.89 6.62 -19.80
N LYS A 145 -6.68 6.97 -19.35
CA LYS A 145 -5.52 6.09 -19.44
C LYS A 145 -5.68 4.92 -18.46
N ASP A 146 -5.17 3.74 -18.85
CA ASP A 146 -5.06 2.57 -17.97
C ASP A 146 -4.43 2.90 -16.60
N SER A 147 -3.51 3.87 -16.56
CA SER A 147 -2.84 4.29 -15.32
C SER A 147 -3.81 4.83 -14.27
N LEU A 148 -4.89 5.50 -14.66
CA LEU A 148 -5.92 5.95 -13.71
C LEU A 148 -6.64 4.77 -13.08
N VAL A 149 -7.09 3.82 -13.91
CA VAL A 149 -7.81 2.62 -13.46
C VAL A 149 -6.92 1.78 -12.54
N THR A 150 -5.66 1.63 -12.95
CA THR A 150 -4.62 0.95 -12.18
C THR A 150 -4.44 1.60 -10.80
N ASN A 151 -4.22 2.92 -10.75
CA ASN A 151 -4.06 3.64 -9.49
C ASN A 151 -5.31 3.52 -8.61
N ALA A 152 -6.51 3.59 -9.22
CA ALA A 152 -7.76 3.48 -8.49
C ALA A 152 -7.91 2.14 -7.78
N LEU A 153 -7.64 1.05 -8.51
CA LEU A 153 -7.80 -0.30 -7.98
C LEU A 153 -6.71 -0.65 -6.97
N THR A 154 -5.47 -0.23 -7.21
CA THR A 154 -4.39 -0.31 -6.21
C THR A 154 -4.82 0.35 -4.92
N ALA A 155 -5.31 1.59 -4.98
CA ALA A 155 -5.66 2.32 -3.78
C ALA A 155 -6.88 1.70 -3.07
N ILE A 156 -7.91 1.25 -3.79
CA ILE A 156 -9.04 0.51 -3.18
C ILE A 156 -8.54 -0.76 -2.47
N THR A 157 -7.62 -1.49 -3.10
CA THR A 157 -7.06 -2.74 -2.53
C THR A 157 -6.27 -2.47 -1.24
N GLU A 158 -5.41 -1.45 -1.24
CA GLU A 158 -4.63 -1.05 -0.04
C GLU A 158 -5.56 -0.65 1.12
N ASP A 159 -6.63 0.09 0.84
CA ASP A 159 -7.63 0.48 1.83
C ASP A 159 -8.29 -0.74 2.48
N CYS A 160 -8.79 -1.65 1.63
CA CYS A 160 -9.44 -2.87 2.10
C CYS A 160 -8.50 -3.76 2.92
N ILE A 161 -7.23 -3.90 2.53
CA ILE A 161 -6.26 -4.74 3.26
C ILE A 161 -5.91 -4.13 4.61
N ARG A 162 -5.71 -2.81 4.69
CA ARG A 162 -5.31 -2.14 5.94
C ARG A 162 -6.30 -2.39 7.07
N ASP A 163 -7.59 -2.36 6.75
CA ASP A 163 -8.68 -2.46 7.72
C ASP A 163 -8.95 -3.86 8.24
N LEU A 164 -8.34 -4.86 7.60
CA LEU A 164 -8.49 -6.23 8.01
C LEU A 164 -7.61 -6.53 9.24
N PRO A 165 -8.11 -7.37 10.17
CA PRO A 165 -7.27 -8.01 11.18
C PRO A 165 -6.03 -8.65 10.54
N SER A 166 -4.90 -8.63 11.23
CA SER A 166 -3.60 -9.14 10.75
C SER A 166 -3.71 -10.56 10.18
N GLU A 167 -4.55 -11.39 10.80
CA GLU A 167 -4.74 -12.80 10.45
C GLU A 167 -5.42 -12.97 9.09
N LEU A 168 -6.24 -11.99 8.69
CA LEU A 168 -7.01 -12.02 7.45
C LEU A 168 -6.33 -11.29 6.28
N LYS A 169 -5.32 -10.44 6.57
CA LYS A 169 -4.63 -9.64 5.55
C LYS A 169 -4.05 -10.53 4.43
N VAL A 170 -3.36 -11.61 4.77
CA VAL A 170 -2.71 -12.51 3.80
C VAL A 170 -3.72 -13.29 2.95
N GLU A 171 -4.80 -13.78 3.58
CA GLU A 171 -5.85 -14.52 2.87
C GLU A 171 -6.61 -13.62 1.90
N TYR A 172 -7.01 -12.43 2.36
CA TYR A 172 -7.71 -11.45 1.53
C TYR A 172 -6.83 -10.93 0.40
N ALA A 173 -5.58 -10.56 0.70
CA ALA A 173 -4.54 -10.25 -0.28
C ALA A 173 -4.49 -11.30 -1.41
N SER A 174 -4.40 -12.57 -1.03
CA SER A 174 -4.34 -13.67 -1.97
C SER A 174 -5.64 -13.81 -2.77
N ALA A 175 -6.80 -13.58 -2.15
CA ALA A 175 -8.09 -13.61 -2.83
C ALA A 175 -8.22 -12.49 -3.87
N VAL A 176 -7.79 -11.27 -3.56
CA VAL A 176 -7.82 -10.13 -4.50
C VAL A 176 -6.89 -10.38 -5.68
N VAL A 177 -5.67 -10.89 -5.45
CA VAL A 177 -4.75 -11.27 -6.54
C VAL A 177 -5.35 -12.36 -7.42
N ARG A 178 -5.98 -13.40 -6.84
CA ARG A 178 -6.65 -14.45 -7.61
C ARG A 178 -7.80 -13.89 -8.47
N ALA A 179 -8.64 -13.04 -7.90
CA ALA A 179 -9.73 -12.39 -8.63
C ALA A 179 -9.20 -11.55 -9.80
N ALA A 180 -8.12 -10.79 -9.59
CA ALA A 180 -7.49 -10.00 -10.64
C ALA A 180 -6.97 -10.87 -11.79
N VAL A 181 -6.32 -12.01 -11.48
CA VAL A 181 -5.83 -12.96 -12.49
C VAL A 181 -6.98 -13.55 -13.30
N ILE A 182 -8.08 -13.93 -12.65
CA ILE A 182 -9.29 -14.46 -13.33
C ILE A 182 -9.88 -13.40 -14.27
N LEU A 183 -10.03 -12.16 -13.79
CA LEU A 183 -10.52 -11.05 -14.61
C LEU A 183 -9.62 -10.80 -15.82
N ASN A 184 -8.31 -10.84 -15.66
CA ASN A 184 -7.37 -10.72 -16.77
C ASN A 184 -7.51 -11.84 -17.79
N TRP A 185 -7.71 -13.07 -17.34
CA TRP A 185 -7.95 -14.19 -18.23
C TRP A 185 -9.24 -14.00 -19.05
N GLU A 186 -10.34 -13.59 -18.42
CA GLU A 186 -11.60 -13.32 -19.14
C GLU A 186 -11.48 -12.13 -20.10
N MET A 187 -10.81 -11.05 -19.68
CA MET A 187 -10.52 -9.91 -20.56
C MET A 187 -9.72 -10.32 -21.80
N SER A 188 -8.75 -11.23 -21.63
CA SER A 188 -7.92 -11.72 -22.74
C SER A 188 -8.76 -12.49 -23.78
N ARG A 189 -9.83 -13.17 -23.36
CA ARG A 189 -10.75 -13.89 -24.27
C ARG A 189 -11.54 -12.95 -25.18
N VAL A 190 -11.76 -11.71 -24.75
CA VAL A 190 -12.45 -10.67 -25.54
C VAL A 190 -11.47 -9.67 -26.19
N GLY A 191 -10.17 -9.99 -26.22
CA GLY A 191 -9.13 -9.17 -26.86
C GLY A 191 -8.65 -7.97 -26.03
N LEU A 192 -8.96 -7.92 -24.74
CA LEU A 192 -8.52 -6.88 -23.81
C LEU A 192 -7.30 -7.36 -23.00
N ASN A 193 -6.32 -6.48 -22.75
CA ASN A 193 -5.13 -6.81 -21.97
C ASN A 193 -5.20 -6.22 -20.56
N GLY A 194 -5.47 -7.05 -19.55
CA GLY A 194 -5.53 -6.65 -18.14
C GLY A 194 -4.24 -6.87 -17.34
N SER A 195 -3.12 -7.24 -17.99
CA SER A 195 -1.89 -7.65 -17.28
C SER A 195 -1.35 -6.58 -16.35
N ARG A 196 -1.43 -5.31 -16.76
CA ARG A 196 -1.04 -4.15 -15.94
C ARG A 196 -1.85 -4.03 -14.65
N PHE A 197 -3.15 -4.33 -14.72
CA PHE A 197 -4.03 -4.30 -13.56
C PHE A 197 -3.67 -5.41 -12.56
N VAL A 198 -3.39 -6.62 -13.04
CA VAL A 198 -2.94 -7.74 -12.18
C VAL A 198 -1.65 -7.38 -11.46
N GLU A 199 -0.69 -6.82 -12.20
CA GLU A 199 0.61 -6.47 -11.63
C GLU A 199 0.50 -5.38 -10.57
N ALA A 200 -0.32 -4.35 -10.81
CA ALA A 200 -0.53 -3.29 -9.84
C ALA A 200 -1.22 -3.78 -8.55
N ILE A 201 -2.18 -4.72 -8.66
CA ILE A 201 -2.78 -5.37 -7.49
C ILE A 201 -1.74 -6.20 -6.73
N ARG A 202 -0.87 -6.95 -7.43
CA ARG A 202 0.21 -7.71 -6.79
C ARG A 202 1.14 -6.81 -6.00
N GLN A 203 1.56 -5.70 -6.59
CA GLN A 203 2.46 -4.74 -5.94
C GLN A 203 1.81 -4.08 -4.72
N ALA A 204 0.55 -3.67 -4.84
CA ALA A 204 -0.23 -3.13 -3.73
C ALA A 204 -0.32 -4.12 -2.56
N THR A 205 -0.69 -5.35 -2.89
CA THR A 205 -0.82 -6.45 -1.94
C THR A 205 0.50 -6.76 -1.24
N HIS A 206 1.60 -6.80 -1.99
CA HIS A 206 2.93 -7.03 -1.44
C HIS A 206 3.35 -5.91 -0.47
N ARG A 207 3.08 -4.64 -0.80
CA ARG A 207 3.36 -3.51 0.12
C ARG A 207 2.64 -3.69 1.45
N CYS A 208 1.34 -3.98 1.43
CA CYS A 208 0.56 -4.17 2.66
C CYS A 208 1.02 -5.40 3.48
N GLN A 209 1.51 -6.46 2.82
CA GLN A 209 2.05 -7.63 3.50
C GLN A 209 3.38 -7.33 4.20
N VAL A 210 4.28 -6.59 3.54
CA VAL A 210 5.57 -6.16 4.14
C VAL A 210 5.32 -5.26 5.35
N GLU A 211 4.42 -4.28 5.23
CA GLU A 211 4.04 -3.39 6.34
C GLU A 211 3.43 -4.16 7.52
N ALA A 212 2.58 -5.16 7.28
CA ALA A 212 2.02 -6.00 8.34
C ALA A 212 3.09 -6.83 9.05
N ILE A 213 4.10 -7.33 8.32
CA ILE A 213 5.24 -8.07 8.89
C ILE A 213 6.11 -7.13 9.73
N GLU A 214 6.44 -5.95 9.21
CA GLU A 214 7.21 -4.93 9.93
C GLU A 214 6.52 -4.45 11.21
N GLN A 215 5.21 -4.17 11.17
CA GLN A 215 4.41 -3.79 12.36
C GLN A 215 4.36 -4.92 13.40
N SER A 216 4.25 -6.18 12.97
CA SER A 216 4.28 -7.33 13.89
C SER A 216 5.65 -7.51 14.57
N SER A 217 6.74 -7.12 13.90
CA SER A 217 8.09 -7.12 14.47
C SER A 217 8.33 -5.95 15.43
N HIS A 218 7.71 -4.79 15.17
CA HIS A 218 7.86 -3.58 16.00
C HIS A 218 7.04 -3.66 17.31
N PHE A 219 5.92 -4.39 17.31
CA PHE A 219 5.12 -4.66 18.50
C PHE A 219 5.81 -5.63 19.50
N GLY A 220 6.92 -6.26 19.09
CA GLY A 220 7.72 -7.14 19.94
C GLY A 220 8.73 -6.46 20.86
N LEU A 221 8.88 -5.12 20.80
CA LEU A 221 9.98 -4.40 21.48
C LEU A 221 9.57 -3.30 22.48
N THR A 222 8.28 -3.04 22.69
CA THR A 222 7.83 -2.15 23.77
C THR A 222 6.57 -2.70 24.42
N ASP A 223 6.76 -3.57 25.42
CA ASP A 223 6.05 -3.51 26.70
C ASP A 223 6.52 -4.68 27.57
N SER A 224 7.62 -4.45 28.26
CA SER A 224 8.06 -5.27 29.38
C SER A 224 8.11 -4.42 30.64
N SER A 225 6.94 -3.94 31.10
CA SER A 225 6.75 -3.68 32.52
C SER A 225 5.27 -3.54 32.89
N SER A 226 4.91 -4.18 34.02
CA SER A 226 3.68 -4.06 34.82
C SER A 226 2.43 -4.87 34.43
N SER A 227 2.41 -6.10 34.99
CA SER A 227 1.34 -6.68 35.82
C SER A 227 -0.14 -6.53 35.42
N ALA A 228 -0.78 -7.65 35.04
CA ALA A 228 -2.01 -8.14 35.69
C ALA A 228 -2.30 -9.60 35.31
N ARG A 229 -2.71 -10.38 36.32
CA ARG A 229 -3.00 -11.83 36.29
C ARG A 229 -4.31 -12.14 35.54
N SER A 230 -4.30 -13.14 34.66
CA SER A 230 -5.39 -14.14 34.60
C SER A 230 -4.98 -15.37 33.78
N SER A 231 -4.82 -16.49 34.50
CA SER A 231 -5.18 -17.87 34.19
C SER A 231 -5.40 -18.29 32.73
N GLY A 232 -4.51 -19.15 32.22
CA GLY A 232 -4.69 -19.94 31.01
C GLY A 232 -3.34 -20.48 30.52
N GLU A 233 -3.03 -21.73 30.84
CA GLU A 233 -1.77 -22.39 30.48
C GLU A 233 -1.51 -22.35 28.96
N MET A 234 -0.55 -21.50 28.55
CA MET A 234 0.01 -21.51 27.20
C MET A 234 1.43 -22.07 27.29
N LYS A 235 1.60 -23.34 26.88
CA LYS A 235 2.92 -24.01 26.86
C LYS A 235 3.91 -23.16 26.07
N SER A 236 4.97 -22.74 26.75
CA SER A 236 6.04 -21.87 26.23
C SER A 236 6.61 -22.35 24.90
N LYS A 237 6.83 -21.42 23.96
CA LYS A 237 7.55 -21.65 22.69
C LYS A 237 8.85 -22.45 22.96
N PRO A 238 9.09 -23.58 22.30
CA PRO A 238 10.30 -24.35 22.53
C PRO A 238 11.52 -23.61 21.96
N GLN A 239 12.63 -23.64 22.69
CA GLN A 239 13.90 -23.14 22.22
C GLN A 239 14.43 -24.04 21.09
N TRP A 240 14.99 -23.44 20.03
CA TRP A 240 15.49 -24.14 18.83
C TRP A 240 16.37 -25.38 19.12
N PRO A 241 17.28 -25.39 20.12
CA PRO A 241 18.08 -26.58 20.43
C PRO A 241 17.26 -27.82 20.80
N GLU A 242 16.13 -27.65 21.50
CA GLU A 242 15.27 -28.77 21.91
C GLU A 242 14.43 -29.28 20.73
N LEU A 243 13.95 -28.36 19.90
CA LEU A 243 13.21 -28.68 18.68
C LEU A 243 14.08 -29.43 17.66
N LYS A 244 15.32 -28.97 17.46
CA LYS A 244 16.31 -29.60 16.57
C LYS A 244 16.57 -31.06 16.93
N LYS A 245 16.75 -31.36 18.23
CA LYS A 245 16.98 -32.74 18.70
C LYS A 245 15.77 -33.65 18.40
N LYS A 246 14.55 -33.14 18.61
CA LYS A 246 13.30 -33.88 18.29
C LYS A 246 13.14 -34.10 16.79
N LEU A 247 13.51 -33.12 15.96
CA LEU A 247 13.48 -33.24 14.51
C LEU A 247 14.50 -34.23 13.99
N GLN A 248 15.76 -34.18 14.46
CA GLN A 248 16.80 -35.14 14.10
C GLN A 248 16.32 -36.56 14.34
N ALA A 249 15.79 -36.87 15.53
CA ALA A 249 15.24 -38.19 15.83
C ALA A 249 14.05 -38.58 14.91
N ALA A 250 13.21 -37.63 14.51
CA ALA A 250 12.04 -37.89 13.66
C ALA A 250 12.39 -38.11 12.18
N VAL A 251 13.48 -37.52 11.68
CA VAL A 251 13.88 -37.63 10.26
C VAL A 251 14.77 -38.83 9.96
N GLU A 252 15.28 -39.52 10.98
CA GLU A 252 15.99 -40.81 10.83
C GLU A 252 15.09 -41.94 10.32
N LEU A 253 13.76 -41.78 10.43
CA LEU A 253 12.80 -42.74 9.90
C LEU A 253 12.80 -42.74 8.35
N PRO A 254 12.72 -43.92 7.69
CA PRO A 254 12.69 -44.02 6.24
C PRO A 254 11.57 -43.15 5.63
N GLY A 255 11.93 -42.23 4.74
CA GLY A 255 10.97 -41.35 4.05
C GLY A 255 10.47 -40.15 4.86
N ALA A 256 10.75 -40.06 6.16
CA ALA A 256 10.34 -38.94 7.00
C ALA A 256 11.02 -37.62 6.61
N ARG A 257 12.30 -37.68 6.21
CA ARG A 257 13.02 -36.51 5.69
C ARG A 257 12.37 -35.96 4.41
N SER A 258 11.99 -36.83 3.48
CA SER A 258 11.29 -36.42 2.24
C SER A 258 9.89 -35.89 2.51
N ALA A 259 9.20 -36.42 3.52
CA ALA A 259 7.91 -35.91 3.97
C ALA A 259 8.04 -34.52 4.60
N LEU A 260 9.07 -34.27 5.40
CA LEU A 260 9.36 -32.96 5.98
C LEU A 260 9.70 -31.93 4.91
N VAL A 261 10.53 -32.29 3.93
CA VAL A 261 10.86 -31.45 2.76
C VAL A 261 9.60 -31.03 2.01
N LYS A 262 8.70 -31.99 1.72
CA LYS A 262 7.43 -31.71 1.05
C LYS A 262 6.49 -30.84 1.89
N PHE A 263 6.43 -31.08 3.20
CA PHE A 263 5.58 -30.34 4.12
C PHE A 263 6.00 -28.87 4.25
N LEU A 264 7.31 -28.62 4.34
CA LEU A 264 7.87 -27.27 4.44
C LEU A 264 8.02 -26.57 3.09
N ASN A 265 7.88 -27.31 1.98
CA ASN A 265 8.08 -26.82 0.62
C ASN A 265 9.45 -26.12 0.43
N VAL A 266 10.51 -26.73 0.96
CA VAL A 266 11.88 -26.21 0.91
C VAL A 266 12.80 -27.15 0.14
N ASP A 267 13.95 -26.64 -0.32
CA ASP A 267 14.99 -27.47 -0.91
C ASP A 267 15.58 -28.47 0.13
N PRO A 268 15.82 -29.74 -0.23
CA PRO A 268 16.39 -30.75 0.67
C PRO A 268 17.71 -30.32 1.34
N THR A 269 18.50 -29.47 0.68
CA THR A 269 19.76 -28.94 1.21
C THR A 269 19.55 -28.05 2.44
N GLN A 270 18.44 -27.33 2.53
CA GLN A 270 18.16 -26.47 3.69
C GLN A 270 17.88 -27.27 4.96
N ILE A 271 17.14 -28.38 4.84
CA ILE A 271 16.91 -29.31 5.95
C ILE A 271 18.23 -29.91 6.44
N SER A 272 19.14 -30.23 5.51
CA SER A 272 20.48 -30.71 5.86
C SER A 272 21.33 -29.66 6.57
N GLN A 273 21.22 -28.39 6.18
CA GLN A 273 21.92 -27.30 6.84
C GLN A 273 21.39 -27.07 8.26
N TRP A 274 20.07 -27.01 8.44
CA TRP A 274 19.43 -26.76 9.74
C TRP A 274 19.63 -27.92 10.74
N LEU A 275 19.59 -29.16 10.25
CA LEU A 275 19.76 -30.36 11.07
C LEU A 275 21.22 -30.83 11.17
N SER A 276 22.17 -30.10 10.60
CA SER A 276 23.60 -30.44 10.72
C SER A 276 24.09 -30.31 12.18
N GLU A 277 25.05 -31.15 12.58
CA GLU A 277 25.61 -31.12 13.94
C GLU A 277 26.60 -29.96 14.17
N SER A 278 26.85 -29.12 13.15
CA SER A 278 27.77 -28.00 13.26
C SER A 278 27.27 -26.95 14.26
N LYS A 279 28.18 -26.47 15.13
CA LYS A 279 27.93 -25.35 16.05
C LYS A 279 27.63 -24.03 15.33
N SER A 280 27.99 -23.91 14.04
CA SER A 280 27.71 -22.75 13.19
C SER A 280 26.48 -22.95 12.27
N ALA A 281 25.72 -24.03 12.47
CA ALA A 281 24.51 -24.29 11.69
C ALA A 281 23.53 -23.13 11.84
N ARG A 282 23.24 -22.43 10.74
CA ARG A 282 22.31 -21.32 10.71
C ARG A 282 20.93 -21.79 11.17
N GLU A 283 20.35 -21.10 12.14
CA GLU A 283 19.00 -21.41 12.61
C GLU A 283 17.98 -21.06 11.51
N PRO A 284 16.91 -21.85 11.35
CA PRO A 284 15.82 -21.48 10.47
C PRO A 284 15.11 -20.22 11.01
N GLY A 285 14.52 -19.44 10.10
CA GLY A 285 13.64 -18.34 10.52
C GLY A 285 12.51 -18.84 11.42
N GLY A 286 11.99 -17.96 12.28
CA GLY A 286 10.98 -18.32 13.30
C GLY A 286 9.72 -18.99 12.72
N GLU A 287 9.34 -18.65 11.49
CA GLU A 287 8.25 -19.29 10.75
C GLU A 287 8.49 -20.78 10.49
N TYR A 288 9.67 -21.14 9.97
CA TYR A 288 10.04 -22.53 9.71
C TYR A 288 10.18 -23.34 11.01
N ALA A 289 10.65 -22.73 12.10
CA ALA A 289 10.69 -23.40 13.40
C ALA A 289 9.27 -23.76 13.90
N LEU A 290 8.27 -22.89 13.71
CA LEU A 290 6.88 -23.17 14.04
C LEU A 290 6.28 -24.25 13.14
N GLN A 291 6.55 -24.20 11.83
CA GLN A 291 6.07 -25.22 10.89
C GLN A 291 6.68 -26.60 11.18
N MET A 292 7.96 -26.66 11.53
CA MET A 292 8.62 -27.88 11.97
C MET A 292 8.01 -28.45 13.25
N GLN A 293 7.66 -27.58 14.21
CA GLN A 293 6.96 -28.00 15.42
C GLN A 293 5.56 -28.52 15.11
N ALA A 294 4.82 -27.88 14.18
CA ALA A 294 3.53 -28.35 13.72
C ALA A 294 3.64 -29.73 13.05
N TRP A 295 4.67 -29.95 12.22
CA TRP A 295 4.94 -31.24 11.60
C TRP A 295 5.26 -32.34 12.60
N LEU A 296 6.03 -32.04 13.67
CA LEU A 296 6.28 -33.00 14.74
C LEU A 296 5.00 -33.43 15.47
N ASN A 297 4.01 -32.55 15.54
CA ASN A 297 2.72 -32.78 16.18
C ASN A 297 1.66 -33.35 15.20
N ASP A 298 1.97 -33.47 13.91
CA ASP A 298 1.02 -33.95 12.90
C ASP A 298 0.79 -35.47 13.06
N PRO A 299 -0.47 -35.92 13.29
CA PRO A 299 -0.78 -37.34 13.40
C PRO A 299 -0.53 -38.14 12.12
N LYS A 300 -0.41 -37.49 10.95
CA LYS A 300 -0.15 -38.10 9.63
C LYS A 300 1.33 -38.24 9.30
N ARG A 301 2.23 -37.81 10.19
CA ARG A 301 3.69 -37.97 10.02
C ARG A 301 4.07 -39.45 9.96
N PRO A 302 5.06 -39.85 9.12
CA PRO A 302 5.68 -41.17 9.22
C PRO A 302 6.18 -41.44 10.65
N LYS A 303 5.85 -42.61 11.20
CA LYS A 303 6.21 -43.06 12.56
C LYS A 303 7.00 -44.35 12.49
#